data_AF-A0A7V9DWN1-F1
#
_entry.id   AF-A0A7V9DWN1-F1
#
_cell.length_a   1.000
_cell.length_b   1.000
_cell.length_c   1.000
_cell.angle_alpha   90.00
_cell.angle_beta   90.00
_cell.angle_gamma   90.00
#
_symmetry.space_group_name_H-M   'P 1'
#
loop_
_entity.id
_entity.type
_entity.pdbx_description
1 polymer ?
#
loop_
_entity_poly.entity_id
_entity_poly.type
_entity_poly.pdbx_seq_one_letter_code
_entity_poly.pdbx_strand_id
1 'polypeptide(L)' 'MKIISTADAPIPAGHYSQGIEGLVFVSGMLPTLKAAGGESYAFDHQVRSALRHCERVLVAAGWECAGAAPWLSTAKP' A
#
# COMPACT_ATOMS: atom_id res chain seq x y z
N MET A 1 -1.89 22.12 2.91
CA MET A 1 -1.35 20.75 2.83
C MET A 1 -2.03 20.04 1.66
N LYS A 2 -1.27 19.42 0.76
CA LYS A 2 -1.81 18.78 -0.46
C LYS A 2 -2.13 17.31 -0.18
N ILE A 3 -3.30 16.86 -0.63
CA ILE A 3 -3.76 15.48 -0.50
C ILE A 3 -3.07 14.61 -1.56
N ILE A 4 -2.57 13.45 -1.13
CA ILE A 4 -2.09 12.39 -2.02
C ILE A 4 -3.23 11.39 -2.20
N SER A 5 -3.54 11.09 -3.46
CA SER A 5 -4.58 10.14 -3.86
C SER A 5 -4.12 9.33 -5.06
N THR A 6 -4.38 8.03 -5.06
CA THR A 6 -4.07 7.09 -6.14
C THR A 6 -5.12 5.99 -6.24
N ALA A 7 -5.38 5.55 -7.47
CA ALA A 7 -6.22 4.38 -7.75
C ALA A 7 -5.50 3.05 -7.50
N ASP A 8 -4.17 3.07 -7.34
CA ASP A 8 -3.34 1.87 -7.15
C ASP A 8 -3.29 1.38 -5.69
N ALA A 9 -4.03 2.03 -4.79
CA ALA A 9 -4.17 1.66 -3.39
C ALA A 9 -5.63 1.78 -2.94
N PRO A 10 -6.04 1.11 -1.84
CA PRO A 10 -7.41 1.17 -1.35
C PRO A 10 -7.91 2.60 -1.15
N ILE A 11 -9.10 2.89 -1.67
CA ILE A 11 -9.76 4.18 -1.48
C ILE A 11 -10.16 4.30 0.00
N PRO A 12 -9.91 5.45 0.66
CA PRO A 12 -10.34 5.69 2.02
C PRO A 12 -11.84 5.46 2.21
N ALA A 13 -12.22 4.60 3.16
CA ALA A 13 -13.62 4.31 3.49
C ALA A 13 -14.22 5.26 4.54
N GLY A 14 -13.55 6.38 4.85
CA GLY A 14 -13.96 7.33 5.89
C GLY A 14 -13.31 8.70 5.71
N HIS A 15 -13.41 9.56 6.74
CA HIS A 15 -12.92 10.94 6.70
C HIS A 15 -11.40 11.06 6.90
N TYR A 16 -10.62 10.40 6.04
CA TYR A 16 -9.16 10.48 5.99
C TYR A 16 -8.67 10.46 4.53
N SER A 17 -7.39 10.73 4.33
CA SER A 17 -6.74 10.65 3.01
C SER A 17 -5.69 9.54 3.00
N GLN A 18 -5.33 9.01 1.83
CA GLN A 18 -4.24 8.01 1.73
C GLN A 18 -2.90 8.59 2.20
N GLY A 19 -2.66 9.88 1.96
CA GLY A 19 -1.56 10.61 2.55
C GLY A 19 -1.64 12.13 2.34
N ILE A 20 -0.71 12.85 2.96
CA ILE A 20 -0.54 14.31 2.86
C ILE A 20 0.92 14.67 2.53
N GLU A 21 1.12 15.64 1.63
CA GLU A 21 2.44 16.15 1.25
C GLU A 21 3.07 17.09 2.31
N GLY A 22 4.41 17.09 2.37
CA GLY A 22 5.25 17.77 3.35
C GLY A 22 6.51 16.93 3.60
N LEU A 23 6.75 16.53 4.85
CA LEU A 23 7.22 15.16 5.07
C LEU A 23 6.04 14.25 4.70
N VAL A 24 6.21 13.27 3.81
CA VAL A 24 5.06 12.47 3.36
C VAL A 24 4.56 11.61 4.51
N PHE A 25 3.32 11.87 4.94
CA PHE A 25 2.62 11.05 5.93
C PHE A 25 1.63 10.14 5.22
N VAL A 26 1.84 8.83 5.32
CA VAL A 26 0.96 7.79 4.76
C VAL A 26 0.03 7.28 5.85
N SER A 27 -1.25 7.13 5.54
CA SER A 27 -2.23 6.54 6.46
C SER A 27 -1.99 5.04 6.68
N GLY A 28 -2.65 4.48 7.68
CA GLY A 28 -2.62 3.02 7.91
C GLY A 28 -3.22 2.27 6.72
N MET A 29 -2.39 1.50 6.00
CA MET A 29 -2.82 0.75 4.82
C MET A 29 -3.23 -0.66 5.19
N LEU A 30 -4.48 -1.01 4.88
CA LEU A 30 -5.01 -2.35 5.07
C LEU A 30 -4.54 -3.30 3.96
N PRO A 31 -4.34 -4.59 4.26
CA PRO A 31 -4.03 -5.59 3.25
C PRO A 31 -5.22 -5.83 2.31
N THR A 32 -4.93 -6.25 1.08
CA THR A 32 -5.93 -6.82 0.19
C THR A 32 -6.38 -8.16 0.77
N LEU A 33 -7.66 -8.24 1.13
CA LEU A 33 -8.31 -9.50 1.41
C LEU A 33 -8.92 -10.00 0.09
N LYS A 34 -8.34 -11.04 -0.52
CA LYS A 34 -9.05 -11.74 -1.61
C LYS A 34 -10.25 -12.46 -0.99
N ALA A 35 -11.43 -12.17 -1.50
CA ALA A 35 -12.58 -13.04 -1.29
C ALA A 35 -12.30 -14.36 -2.04
N ALA A 36 -12.20 -15.46 -1.29
CA ALA A 36 -11.95 -16.85 -1.72
C ALA A 36 -10.49 -17.32 -1.71
N GLY A 37 -10.20 -18.27 -0.80
CA GLY A 37 -8.96 -19.05 -0.73
C GLY A 37 -8.15 -18.80 0.55
N GLY A 38 -7.83 -19.87 1.28
CA GLY A 38 -7.13 -19.83 2.57
C GLY A 38 -5.76 -19.14 2.55
N GLU A 39 -5.11 -19.04 1.38
CA GLU A 39 -3.84 -18.33 1.21
C GLU A 39 -3.95 -16.82 1.46
N SER A 40 -5.13 -16.22 1.28
CA SER A 40 -5.33 -14.78 1.52
C SER A 40 -5.25 -14.39 3.01
N TYR A 41 -5.28 -15.38 3.91
CA TYR A 41 -5.12 -15.19 5.36
C TYR A 41 -3.69 -15.41 5.85
N ALA A 42 -2.76 -15.82 4.97
CA ALA A 42 -1.37 -15.94 5.34
C ALA A 42 -0.82 -14.55 5.72
N PHE A 43 -0.27 -14.44 6.93
CA PHE A 43 0.27 -13.19 7.47
C PHE A 43 1.25 -12.51 6.50
N ASP A 44 2.18 -13.28 5.96
CA ASP A 44 3.14 -12.87 4.95
C ASP A 44 2.53 -12.19 3.72
N HIS A 45 1.41 -12.74 3.22
CA HIS A 45 0.70 -12.14 2.08
C HIS A 45 0.06 -10.81 2.46
N GLN A 46 -0.54 -10.74 3.65
CA GLN A 46 -1.14 -9.50 4.16
C GLN A 46 -0.09 -8.41 4.38
N VAL A 47 1.04 -8.74 4.99
CA VAL A 47 2.16 -7.80 5.20
C VAL A 47 2.67 -7.27 3.86
N ARG A 48 2.93 -8.14 2.89
CA ARG A 48 3.39 -7.72 1.55
C ARG A 48 2.38 -6.81 0.86
N SER A 49 1.08 -7.12 0.94
CA SER A 49 0.03 -6.29 0.35
C SER A 49 -0.08 -4.91 1.03
N ALA A 50 -0.06 -4.85 2.36
CA ALA A 50 -0.10 -3.59 3.09
C ALA A 50 1.11 -2.69 2.75
N LEU A 51 2.32 -3.27 2.71
CA LEU A 51 3.54 -2.55 2.32
C LEU A 51 3.49 -2.07 0.87
N ARG A 52 2.94 -2.89 -0.05
CA ARG A 52 2.73 -2.48 -1.44
C ARG A 52 1.80 -1.28 -1.53
N HIS A 53 0.72 -1.24 -0.75
CA HIS A 53 -0.16 -0.08 -0.72
C HIS A 53 0.54 1.18 -0.23
N CYS A 54 1.37 1.09 0.82
CA CYS A 54 2.19 2.23 1.26
C CYS A 54 3.11 2.73 0.14
N GLU A 55 3.79 1.81 -0.56
CA GLU A 55 4.64 2.14 -1.71
C GLU A 55 3.87 2.86 -2.82
N ARG A 56 2.64 2.42 -3.15
CA ARG A 56 1.81 3.09 -4.17
C ARG A 56 1.44 4.52 -3.79
N VAL A 57 1.18 4.79 -2.51
CA VAL A 57 0.93 6.16 -2.03
C VAL A 57 2.20 7.01 -2.09
N LEU A 58 3.36 6.46 -1.74
CA LEU A 58 4.66 7.15 -1.84
C LEU A 58 5.02 7.50 -3.29
N VAL A 59 4.82 6.55 -4.23
CA VAL A 59 5.01 6.76 -5.67
C VAL A 59 4.09 7.86 -6.19
N ALA A 60 2.82 7.89 -5.76
CA ALA A 60 1.89 8.95 -6.13
C ALA A 60 2.31 10.33 -5.58
N ALA A 61 3.12 10.37 -4.53
CA ALA A 61 3.73 11.58 -3.98
C ALA A 61 5.08 11.95 -4.64
N GLY A 62 5.53 11.19 -5.65
CA GLY A 62 6.80 11.41 -6.35
C GLY A 62 8.03 10.80 -5.66
N TRP A 63 7.83 9.92 -4.68
CA TRP A 63 8.93 9.23 -3.99
C TRP A 63 9.13 7.82 -4.54
N GLU A 64 10.39 7.41 -4.62
CA GLU A 64 10.76 6.04 -4.91
C GLU A 64 11.29 5.37 -3.64
N CYS A 65 10.80 4.19 -3.30
CA CYS A 65 11.37 3.40 -2.22
C CYS A 65 12.74 2.89 -2.65
N ALA A 66 13.82 3.42 -2.06
CA ALA A 66 15.17 2.94 -2.30
C ALA A 66 15.25 1.45 -1.94
N GLY A 67 15.29 0.59 -2.97
CA GLY A 67 15.33 -0.86 -2.83
C GLY A 67 14.02 -1.47 -2.34
N ALA A 68 12.93 -1.32 -3.11
CA ALA A 68 11.73 -2.17 -2.96
C ALA A 68 12.22 -3.62 -2.76
N ALA A 69 12.07 -4.11 -1.52
CA ALA A 69 12.87 -5.24 -1.07
C ALA A 69 12.64 -6.43 -2.02
N PRO A 70 13.67 -7.22 -2.36
CA PRO A 70 13.57 -8.33 -3.32
C PRO A 70 12.37 -9.27 -3.07
N TRP A 71 11.90 -9.35 -1.83
CA TRP A 71 10.74 -10.10 -1.34
C TRP A 71 9.36 -9.58 -1.79
N LEU A 72 9.25 -8.41 -2.42
CA LEU A 72 8.02 -7.92 -3.06
C LEU A 72 7.80 -8.51 -4.46
N SER A 73 8.86 -9.04 -5.09
CA SER A 73 8.83 -9.62 -6.44
C SER A 73 8.59 -11.13 -6.47
N THR A 74 8.57 -11.83 -5.33
CA THR A 74 8.62 -13.30 -5.30
C THR A 74 7.27 -14.01 -5.25
N ALA A 75 6.15 -13.32 -5.52
CA ALA A 75 4.91 -14.01 -5.81
C ALA A 75 4.96 -14.53 -7.26
N LYS A 76 5.46 -15.76 -7.41
CA LYS A 76 5.32 -16.53 -8.66
C LYS A 76 3.81 -16.68 -8.98
N PRO A 77 3.38 -16.57 -10.25
CA PRO A 77 1.98 -16.71 -10.64
C PRO A 77 1.40 -18.09 -10.27
#